data_AF-A0A1H2ZZG4-F1
#
_entry.id   AF-A0A1H2ZZG4-F1
#
_cell.length_a   1.000
_cell.length_b   1.000
_cell.length_c   1.000
_cell.angle_alpha   90.00
_cell.angle_beta   90.00
_cell.angle_gamma   90.00
#
_symmetry.space_group_name_H-M   'P 1'
#
loop_
_entity.id
_entity.type
_entity.pdbx_description
1 polymer ?
#
loop_
_entity_poly.entity_id
_entity_poly.type
_entity_poly.pdbx_seq_one_letter_code
_entity_poly.pdbx_strand_id
1 'polypeptide(L)'
;MAIGRWRGQPEGLALAFYIALGIGLHNFGEGLAIGGAFAAGSAGLGTFLVLGFALHNVTEGIGIAAPMLRIRPPLWTFAALTLLAGGPAVLGMWTGSLAYAPQWSALALAVGAGAILQVMVEVSAYLMRQNSDRQAALFSPAVLGGFLGGLAFMYATAALIKV
;
A
#
# COMPACT_ATOMS: atom_id res chain seq x y z
N MET A 1 3.64 1.04 -12.97
CA MET A 1 4.36 -0.27 -13.07
C MET A 1 4.98 -0.51 -14.45
N ALA A 2 6.31 -0.58 -14.58
CA ALA A 2 7.02 -0.70 -15.87
C ALA A 2 7.48 -2.14 -16.23
N ILE A 3 7.53 -3.07 -15.26
CA ILE A 3 8.23 -4.37 -15.42
C ILE A 3 7.43 -5.43 -16.22
N GLY A 4 6.12 -5.24 -16.44
CA GLY A 4 5.27 -6.23 -17.14
C GLY A 4 5.02 -5.98 -18.64
N ARG A 5 5.35 -4.81 -19.18
CA ARG A 5 4.86 -4.38 -20.51
C ARG A 5 5.61 -4.98 -21.70
N TRP A 6 6.68 -5.74 -21.46
CA TRP A 6 7.55 -6.28 -22.52
C TRP A 6 7.01 -7.54 -23.21
N ARG A 7 5.99 -8.21 -22.66
CA ARG A 7 5.43 -9.47 -23.19
C ARG A 7 3.91 -9.47 -23.44
N GLY A 8 3.26 -8.30 -23.40
CA GLY A 8 1.80 -8.14 -23.52
C GLY A 8 1.17 -7.51 -22.28
N GLN A 9 -0.16 -7.37 -22.27
CA GLN A 9 -0.89 -6.93 -21.06
C GLN A 9 -1.09 -8.16 -20.15
N PRO A 10 -0.54 -8.17 -18.93
CA PRO A 10 -0.75 -9.28 -18.01
C PRO A 10 -2.23 -9.35 -17.59
N GLU A 11 -2.79 -10.56 -17.57
CA GLU A 11 -4.16 -10.85 -17.16
C GLU A 11 -4.20 -11.96 -16.10
N GLY A 12 -5.35 -12.11 -15.43
CA GLY A 12 -5.59 -13.20 -14.49
C GLY A 12 -4.54 -13.28 -13.38
N LEU A 13 -3.94 -14.46 -13.23
CA LEU A 13 -2.94 -14.74 -12.19
C LEU A 13 -1.63 -13.97 -12.40
N ALA A 14 -1.24 -13.71 -13.64
CA ALA A 14 -0.05 -12.90 -13.92
C ALA A 14 -0.25 -11.44 -13.48
N LEU A 15 -1.45 -10.88 -13.74
CA LEU A 15 -1.80 -9.54 -13.27
C LEU A 15 -1.83 -9.48 -11.74
N ALA A 16 -2.47 -10.46 -11.09
CA ALA A 16 -2.51 -10.55 -9.64
C ALA A 16 -1.10 -10.64 -9.01
N PHE A 17 -0.19 -11.39 -9.63
CA PHE A 17 1.21 -11.46 -9.19
C PHE A 17 1.91 -10.09 -9.28
N TYR A 18 1.77 -9.38 -10.40
CA TYR A 18 2.39 -8.05 -10.54
C TYR A 18 1.80 -7.02 -9.57
N ILE A 19 0.49 -7.09 -9.31
CA ILE A 19 -0.17 -6.26 -8.30
C ILE A 19 0.38 -6.59 -6.91
N ALA A 20 0.42 -7.87 -6.53
CA ALA A 20 0.95 -8.32 -5.24
C ALA A 20 2.44 -7.97 -5.06
N LEU A 21 3.25 -8.07 -6.11
CA LEU A 21 4.66 -7.65 -6.09
C LEU A 21 4.79 -6.13 -5.88
N GLY A 22 3.98 -5.35 -6.58
CA GLY A 22 3.96 -3.89 -6.43
C GLY A 22 3.55 -3.47 -5.02
N ILE A 23 2.51 -4.10 -4.48
CA ILE A 23 2.06 -3.92 -3.10
C ILE A 23 3.16 -4.37 -2.12
N GLY A 24 3.81 -5.50 -2.34
CA GLY A 24 4.91 -5.95 -1.50
C GLY A 24 6.04 -4.93 -1.38
N LEU A 25 6.47 -4.37 -2.51
CA LEU A 25 7.49 -3.31 -2.49
C LEU A 25 7.03 -2.05 -1.77
N HIS A 26 5.75 -1.70 -1.87
CA HIS A 26 5.15 -0.60 -1.13
C HIS A 26 5.15 -0.87 0.39
N ASN A 27 4.66 -2.04 0.78
CA ASN A 27 4.58 -2.51 2.16
C ASN A 27 5.94 -2.61 2.84
N PHE A 28 7.02 -2.87 2.09
CA PHE A 28 8.38 -2.76 2.63
C PHE A 28 8.69 -1.35 3.13
N GLY A 29 8.31 -0.30 2.38
CA GLY A 29 8.47 1.09 2.79
C GLY A 29 7.65 1.47 4.02
N GLU A 30 6.44 0.93 4.13
CA GLU A 30 5.60 1.11 5.32
C GLU A 30 6.16 0.38 6.54
N GLY A 31 6.66 -0.84 6.34
CA GLY A 31 7.40 -1.58 7.34
C GLY A 31 8.58 -0.76 7.86
N LEU A 32 9.39 -0.18 6.97
CA LEU A 32 10.50 0.71 7.33
C LEU A 32 10.02 1.87 8.21
N ALA A 33 8.92 2.52 7.84
CA ALA A 33 8.32 3.61 8.60
C ALA A 33 7.86 3.17 10.01
N ILE A 34 7.18 2.03 10.12
CA ILE A 34 6.75 1.44 11.40
C ILE A 34 7.96 1.12 12.28
N GLY A 35 8.94 0.39 11.74
CA GLY A 35 10.16 0.03 12.44
C GLY A 35 10.94 1.26 12.90
N GLY A 36 11.08 2.26 12.02
CA GLY A 36 11.75 3.52 12.31
C GLY A 36 11.04 4.35 13.39
N ALA A 37 9.70 4.32 13.44
CA ALA A 37 8.92 4.98 14.49
C ALA A 37 9.16 4.32 15.87
N PHE A 38 9.21 2.98 15.92
CA PHE A 38 9.56 2.26 17.15
C PHE A 38 11.02 2.50 17.57
N ALA A 39 11.97 2.49 16.62
CA ALA A 39 13.38 2.81 16.90
C ALA A 39 13.57 4.23 17.43
N ALA A 40 12.74 5.18 16.99
CA ALA A 40 12.71 6.56 17.49
C ALA A 40 12.01 6.70 18.86
N GLY A 41 11.57 5.59 19.49
CA GLY A 41 10.89 5.60 20.79
C GLY A 41 9.43 6.07 20.75
N SER A 42 8.84 6.22 19.55
CA SER A 42 7.47 6.70 19.39
C SER A 42 6.48 5.53 19.29
N ALA A 43 6.19 4.90 20.43
CA ALA A 43 5.29 3.74 20.48
C ALA A 43 3.86 4.07 19.98
N GLY A 44 3.35 5.27 20.27
CA GLY A 44 2.04 5.72 19.79
C GLY A 44 2.00 5.86 18.26
N LEU A 45 3.02 6.46 17.66
CA LEU A 45 3.13 6.56 16.19
C LEU A 45 3.30 5.18 15.57
N GLY A 46 4.17 4.33 16.12
CA GLY A 46 4.35 2.95 15.65
C GLY A 46 3.04 2.15 15.69
N THR A 47 2.29 2.25 16.79
CA THR A 47 0.98 1.58 16.95
C THR A 47 -0.04 2.12 15.95
N PHE A 48 -0.12 3.44 15.80
CA PHE A 48 -1.00 4.07 14.80
C PHE A 48 -0.66 3.58 13.38
N LEU A 49 0.61 3.56 13.02
CA LEU A 49 1.06 3.08 11.70
C LEU A 49 0.77 1.59 11.51
N VAL A 50 0.93 0.73 12.53
CA VAL A 50 0.57 -0.70 12.45
C VAL A 50 -0.93 -0.91 12.24
N LEU A 51 -1.77 -0.17 12.97
CA LEU A 51 -3.23 -0.29 12.83
C LEU A 51 -3.71 0.26 11.48
N GLY A 52 -3.15 1.41 11.08
CA GLY A 52 -3.34 1.96 9.74
C GLY A 52 -2.96 0.94 8.68
N PHE A 53 -1.75 0.36 8.82
CA PHE A 53 -1.18 -0.68 7.96
C PHE A 53 -2.08 -1.91 7.82
N ALA A 54 -2.58 -2.42 8.94
CA ALA A 54 -3.46 -3.58 8.92
C ALA A 54 -4.75 -3.30 8.12
N LEU A 55 -5.31 -2.09 8.27
CA LEU A 55 -6.59 -1.76 7.65
C LEU A 55 -6.49 -1.52 6.14
N HIS A 56 -5.54 -0.72 5.66
CA HIS A 56 -5.42 -0.49 4.22
C HIS A 56 -4.98 -1.76 3.46
N ASN A 57 -4.16 -2.63 4.06
CA ASN A 57 -3.77 -3.90 3.44
C ASN A 57 -4.96 -4.84 3.17
N VAL A 58 -6.02 -4.78 3.98
CA VAL A 58 -7.27 -5.50 3.69
C VAL A 58 -7.87 -5.02 2.36
N THR A 59 -7.85 -3.71 2.11
CA THR A 59 -8.38 -3.13 0.86
C THR A 59 -7.50 -3.46 -0.35
N GLU A 60 -6.18 -3.53 -0.16
CA GLU A 60 -5.23 -3.92 -1.20
C GLU A 60 -5.35 -5.40 -1.59
N GLY A 61 -5.68 -6.27 -0.63
CA GLY A 61 -5.98 -7.69 -0.86
C GLY A 61 -7.15 -7.91 -1.85
N ILE A 62 -8.16 -7.03 -1.82
CA ILE A 62 -9.26 -7.05 -2.80
C ILE A 62 -8.73 -6.76 -4.21
N GLY A 63 -7.80 -5.80 -4.33
CA GLY A 63 -7.13 -5.45 -5.59
C GLY A 63 -6.31 -6.60 -6.16
N ILE A 64 -5.63 -7.38 -5.31
CA ILE A 64 -4.90 -8.59 -5.72
C ILE A 64 -5.87 -9.69 -6.21
N ALA A 65 -7.01 -9.85 -5.54
CA ALA A 65 -7.98 -10.90 -5.86
C ALA A 65 -8.80 -10.60 -7.13
N ALA A 66 -9.07 -9.33 -7.43
CA ALA A 66 -9.98 -8.92 -8.51
C ALA A 66 -9.63 -9.48 -9.90
N PRO A 67 -8.37 -9.50 -10.37
CA PRO A 67 -7.99 -10.11 -11.65
C PRO A 67 -8.26 -11.61 -11.74
N MET A 68 -8.34 -12.32 -10.60
CA MET A 68 -8.48 -13.78 -10.56
C MET A 68 -9.94 -14.25 -10.52
N LEU A 69 -10.93 -13.34 -10.48
CA LEU A 69 -12.35 -13.69 -10.31
C LEU A 69 -12.92 -14.62 -11.40
N ARG A 70 -12.29 -14.67 -12.58
CA ARG A 70 -12.73 -15.50 -13.72
C ARG A 70 -11.99 -16.83 -13.83
N ILE A 71 -11.03 -17.10 -12.95
CA ILE A 71 -10.25 -18.33 -12.92
C ILE A 71 -10.39 -19.01 -11.56
N ARG A 72 -10.10 -20.31 -11.48
CA ARG A 72 -10.09 -21.08 -10.23
C ARG A 72 -8.66 -21.47 -9.85
N PRO A 73 -7.88 -20.55 -9.26
CA PRO A 73 -6.52 -20.86 -8.85
C PRO A 73 -6.53 -21.83 -7.67
N PRO A 74 -5.50 -22.67 -7.52
CA PRO A 74 -5.36 -23.53 -6.35
C PRO A 74 -5.15 -22.68 -5.08
N LEU A 75 -5.63 -23.16 -3.93
CA LEU A 75 -5.65 -22.41 -2.66
C LEU A 75 -4.28 -21.85 -2.24
N TRP A 76 -3.19 -22.58 -2.53
CA TRP A 76 -1.83 -22.13 -2.21
C TRP A 76 -1.45 -20.82 -2.91
N THR A 77 -2.09 -20.49 -4.03
CA THR A 77 -1.89 -19.23 -4.76
C THR A 77 -2.20 -18.03 -3.87
N PHE A 78 -3.28 -18.09 -3.08
CA PHE A 78 -3.66 -17.00 -2.19
C PHE A 78 -2.61 -16.83 -1.09
N ALA A 79 -2.14 -17.92 -0.49
CA ALA A 79 -1.07 -17.86 0.50
C ALA A 79 0.22 -17.27 -0.09
N ALA A 80 0.60 -17.67 -1.31
CA ALA A 80 1.78 -17.15 -1.99
C ALA A 80 1.64 -15.65 -2.32
N LEU A 81 0.49 -15.21 -2.83
CA LEU A 81 0.23 -13.80 -3.14
C LEU A 81 0.17 -12.94 -1.87
N THR A 82 -0.46 -13.43 -0.81
CA THR A 82 -0.48 -12.73 0.50
C THR A 82 0.92 -12.64 1.09
N LEU A 83 1.73 -13.70 0.99
CA LEU A 83 3.12 -13.66 1.47
C LEU A 83 3.97 -12.71 0.61
N LEU A 84 3.75 -12.67 -0.70
CA LEU A 84 4.45 -11.75 -1.60
C LEU A 84 4.09 -10.29 -1.30
N ALA A 85 2.82 -10.01 -1.01
CA ALA A 85 2.34 -8.68 -0.68
C ALA A 85 2.68 -8.25 0.76
N GLY A 86 2.57 -9.14 1.74
CA GLY A 86 2.76 -8.80 3.17
C GLY A 86 4.16 -9.09 3.72
N GLY A 87 4.85 -10.12 3.21
CA GLY A 87 6.16 -10.54 3.69
C GLY A 87 7.23 -9.45 3.68
N PRO A 88 7.34 -8.63 2.61
CA PRO A 88 8.27 -7.52 2.60
C PRO A 88 8.04 -6.49 3.71
N ALA A 89 6.81 -6.31 4.20
CA ALA A 89 6.52 -5.40 5.31
C ALA A 89 7.24 -5.82 6.60
N VAL A 90 7.30 -7.12 6.87
CA VAL A 90 8.01 -7.68 8.03
C VAL A 90 9.51 -7.39 7.91
N LEU A 91 10.08 -7.58 6.73
CA LEU A 91 11.48 -7.26 6.45
C LEU A 91 11.75 -5.75 6.58
N GLY A 92 10.83 -4.91 6.10
CA GLY A 92 10.85 -3.47 6.26
C GLY A 92 10.84 -3.07 7.74
N MET A 93 9.97 -3.68 8.54
CA MET A 93 9.87 -3.41 9.98
C MET A 93 11.14 -3.79 10.74
N TRP A 94 11.70 -4.96 10.47
CA TRP A 94 12.97 -5.38 11.06
C TRP A 94 14.13 -4.50 10.64
N THR A 95 14.20 -4.09 9.38
CA THR A 95 15.27 -3.21 8.92
C THR A 95 15.09 -1.78 9.45
N GLY A 96 13.85 -1.29 9.52
CA GLY A 96 13.51 0.01 10.08
C GLY A 96 13.75 0.09 11.58
N SER A 97 13.57 -1.01 12.33
CA SER A 97 13.83 -1.02 13.77
C SER A 97 15.32 -0.94 14.12
N LEU A 98 16.21 -1.12 13.14
CA LEU A 98 17.66 -0.89 13.27
C LEU A 98 18.06 0.58 13.04
N ALA A 99 17.09 1.48 12.80
CA ALA A 99 17.34 2.90 12.60
C ALA A 99 17.64 3.63 13.92
N TYR A 100 18.76 3.29 14.56
CA TYR A 100 19.13 3.82 15.88
C TYR A 100 19.45 5.33 15.89
N ALA A 101 19.82 5.90 14.74
CA ALA A 101 20.12 7.32 14.62
C ALA A 101 18.95 8.07 13.94
N PRO A 102 18.63 9.31 14.37
CA PRO A 102 17.44 10.04 13.88
C PRO A 102 17.37 10.19 12.36
N GLN A 103 18.53 10.36 11.68
CA GLN A 103 18.60 10.48 10.23
C GLN A 103 18.14 9.20 9.50
N TRP A 104 18.34 8.02 10.09
CA TRP A 104 17.91 6.75 9.51
C TRP A 104 16.40 6.55 9.70
N SER A 105 15.84 6.95 10.84
CA SER A 105 14.38 6.94 11.05
C SER A 105 13.70 7.94 10.11
N ALA A 106 14.28 9.13 9.94
CA ALA A 106 13.79 10.13 8.99
C ALA A 106 13.83 9.62 7.55
N LEU A 107 14.91 8.94 7.14
CA LEU A 107 15.02 8.30 5.83
C LEU A 107 13.95 7.21 5.65
N ALA A 108 13.76 6.33 6.65
CA ALA A 108 12.77 5.27 6.61
C ALA A 108 11.34 5.83 6.47
N LEU A 109 11.00 6.88 7.23
CA LEU A 109 9.73 7.60 7.12
C LEU A 109 9.57 8.28 5.75
N ALA A 110 10.64 8.87 5.21
CA ALA A 110 10.62 9.50 3.89
C ALA A 110 10.42 8.47 2.77
N VAL A 111 11.01 7.28 2.89
CA VAL A 111 10.78 6.16 1.96
C VAL A 111 9.32 5.71 2.02
N GLY A 112 8.74 5.54 3.22
CA GLY A 112 7.31 5.24 3.38
C GLY A 112 6.41 6.31 2.76
N ALA A 113 6.69 7.59 3.02
CA ALA A 113 5.94 8.70 2.42
C ALA A 113 6.05 8.72 0.88
N GLY A 114 7.24 8.47 0.33
CA GLY A 114 7.45 8.36 -1.11
C GLY A 114 6.72 7.17 -1.74
N ALA A 115 6.65 6.04 -1.03
CA ALA A 115 5.92 4.87 -1.47
C ALA A 115 4.41 5.15 -1.59
N ILE A 116 3.80 5.83 -0.61
CA ILE A 116 2.38 6.25 -0.66
C ILE A 116 2.15 7.24 -1.80
N LEU A 117 3.02 8.25 -1.94
CA LEU A 117 2.90 9.24 -3.02
C LEU A 117 2.88 8.57 -4.39
N GLN A 118 3.73 7.57 -4.62
CA GLN A 118 3.73 6.87 -5.91
C GLN A 118 2.44 6.08 -6.16
N VAL A 119 1.89 5.43 -5.13
CA VAL A 119 0.58 4.74 -5.28
C VAL A 119 -0.51 5.75 -5.66
N MET A 120 -0.55 6.91 -5.01
CA MET A 120 -1.50 7.97 -5.35
C MET A 120 -1.38 8.40 -6.82
N VAL A 121 -0.16 8.62 -7.31
CA VAL A 121 0.09 8.99 -8.71
C VAL A 121 -0.38 7.91 -9.68
N GLU A 122 -0.08 6.64 -9.42
CA GLU A 122 -0.47 5.53 -10.31
C GLU A 122 -1.98 5.33 -10.33
N VAL A 123 -2.66 5.42 -9.18
CA VAL A 123 -4.13 5.31 -9.09
C VAL A 123 -4.81 6.47 -9.80
N SER A 124 -4.35 7.72 -9.59
CA SER A 124 -4.87 8.87 -10.33
C SER A 124 -4.68 8.69 -11.84
N ALA A 125 -3.50 8.26 -12.27
CA ALA A 125 -3.21 8.00 -13.68
C ALA A 125 -4.09 6.87 -14.27
N TYR A 126 -4.40 5.85 -13.48
CA TYR A 126 -5.32 4.77 -13.88
C TYR A 126 -6.75 5.29 -14.10
N LEU A 127 -7.30 6.03 -13.13
CA LEU A 127 -8.64 6.62 -13.22
C LEU A 127 -8.78 7.56 -14.43
N MET A 128 -7.75 8.37 -14.70
CA MET A 128 -7.69 9.25 -15.86
C MET A 128 -7.64 8.49 -17.21
N ARG A 129 -7.13 7.26 -17.23
CA ARG A 129 -7.06 6.44 -18.46
C ARG A 129 -8.35 5.71 -18.76
N GLN A 130 -9.15 5.40 -17.74
CA GLN A 130 -10.43 4.71 -17.91
C GLN A 130 -11.57 5.61 -18.39
N ASN A 131 -11.40 6.92 -18.29
CA ASN A 131 -12.42 7.89 -18.65
C ASN A 131 -11.93 8.75 -19.82
N SER A 132 -12.79 8.95 -20.82
CA SER A 132 -12.49 9.81 -21.97
C SER A 132 -12.23 11.26 -21.56
N ASP A 133 -12.85 11.71 -20.48
CA ASP A 133 -12.67 13.04 -19.90
C ASP A 133 -11.86 12.95 -18.60
N ARG A 134 -10.57 13.29 -18.71
CA ARG A 134 -9.57 13.13 -17.64
C ARG A 134 -9.89 13.97 -16.40
N GLN A 135 -10.47 15.16 -16.57
CA GLN A 135 -10.78 16.04 -15.45
C GLN A 135 -12.05 15.56 -14.73
N ALA A 136 -13.09 15.19 -15.47
CA ALA A 136 -14.33 14.68 -14.90
C ALA A 136 -14.12 13.41 -14.05
N ALA A 137 -13.13 12.57 -14.40
CA ALA A 137 -12.80 11.35 -13.67
C ALA A 137 -12.32 11.63 -12.23
N LEU A 138 -11.38 12.57 -12.07
CA LEU A 138 -10.77 12.89 -10.78
C LEU A 138 -11.72 13.67 -9.87
N PHE A 139 -12.59 14.51 -10.44
CA PHE A 139 -13.57 15.31 -9.72
C PHE A 139 -14.96 14.65 -9.63
N SER A 140 -15.06 13.36 -9.96
CA SER A 140 -16.33 12.65 -9.82
C SER A 140 -16.74 12.58 -8.34
N PRO A 141 -18.05 12.65 -8.02
CA PRO A 141 -18.54 12.59 -6.64
C PRO A 141 -18.09 11.32 -5.91
N ALA A 142 -17.94 10.21 -6.63
CA ALA A 142 -17.47 8.94 -6.06
C ALA A 142 -16.00 8.98 -5.65
N VAL A 143 -15.12 9.53 -6.49
CA VAL A 143 -13.68 9.65 -6.19
C VAL A 143 -13.45 10.63 -5.05
N LEU A 144 -14.09 11.81 -5.11
CA LEU A 144 -14.01 12.81 -4.04
C LEU A 144 -14.59 12.28 -2.73
N GLY A 145 -15.74 11.60 -2.78
CA GLY A 145 -16.36 10.98 -1.61
C GLY A 145 -15.49 9.89 -0.99
N GLY A 146 -14.89 9.03 -1.81
CA GLY A 146 -13.94 8.02 -1.35
C GLY A 146 -12.68 8.62 -0.73
N PHE A 147 -12.09 9.63 -1.37
CA PHE A 147 -10.89 10.32 -0.89
C PHE A 147 -11.14 11.05 0.45
N LEU A 148 -12.21 11.85 0.53
CA LEU A 148 -12.58 12.58 1.75
C LEU A 148 -13.00 11.62 2.87
N GLY A 149 -13.72 10.54 2.54
CA GLY A 149 -14.08 9.50 3.49
C GLY A 149 -12.85 8.80 4.07
N GLY A 150 -11.86 8.47 3.23
CA GLY A 150 -10.59 7.91 3.67
C GLY A 150 -9.80 8.84 4.59
N LEU A 151 -9.69 10.13 4.22
CA LEU A 151 -9.04 11.16 5.05
C LEU A 151 -9.72 11.32 6.41
N ALA A 152 -11.06 11.40 6.43
CA ALA A 152 -11.83 11.52 7.66
C ALA A 152 -11.63 10.30 8.56
N PHE A 153 -11.62 9.10 7.99
CA PHE A 153 -11.36 7.87 8.71
C PHE A 153 -9.95 7.86 9.32
N MET A 154 -8.92 8.19 8.54
CA MET A 154 -7.54 8.29 9.04
C MET A 154 -7.40 9.31 10.18
N TYR A 155 -8.02 10.49 10.05
CA TYR A 155 -7.96 11.51 11.09
C TYR A 155 -8.65 11.07 12.37
N ALA A 156 -9.82 10.43 12.25
CA ALA A 156 -10.57 9.90 13.39
C ALA A 156 -9.78 8.83 14.15
N THR A 157 -9.16 7.88 13.43
CA THR A 157 -8.33 6.85 14.08
C THR A 157 -7.09 7.44 14.74
N ALA A 158 -6.43 8.42 14.10
CA ALA A 158 -5.28 9.11 14.69
C ALA A 158 -5.65 9.86 15.98
N ALA A 159 -6.83 10.47 16.02
CA ALA A 159 -7.33 11.14 17.21
C ALA A 159 -7.65 10.16 18.34
N LEU A 160 -8.18 8.97 18.02
CA LEU A 160 -8.55 7.94 19.00
C LEU A 160 -7.34 7.19 19.60
N ILE A 161 -6.23 7.08 18.87
CA ILE A 161 -5.03 6.32 19.29
C ILE A 161 -4.07 7.16 20.16
N LYS A 162 -4.34 8.46 20.38
CA LYS A 162 -3.54 9.36 21.26
C LYS A 162 -3.70 9.10 22.78
N VAL A 163 -3.80 7.85 23.22
CA VAL A 163 -3.76 7.45 24.63
C VAL A 163 -2.41 6.83 24.97
#